data_AF-A0AAW1MUB2-F1
#
_entry.id   AF-A0AAW1MUB2-F1
#
_cell.length_a   1.000
_cell.length_b   1.000
_cell.length_c   1.000
_cell.angle_alpha   90.00
_cell.angle_beta   90.00
_cell.angle_gamma   90.00
#
_symmetry.space_group_name_H-M   'P 1'
#
loop_
_entity.id
_entity.type
_entity.pdbx_description
1 polymer ?
#
loop_
_entity_poly.entity_id
_entity_poly.type
_entity_poly.pdbx_seq_one_letter_code
_entity_poly.pdbx_strand_id
1 'polypeptide(L)'
;MASDQMQKVATSVENLGLKQKSAQVTMLNQTPKSMTLFRNVTWAGSAAPGYPAGIQPDESVVFNNLADPNVGSKAAVFYAADCKLNPLAWVLAWEAPVRYTPTSNKVFVRCGPRSLIESMTDDQVLEALEKSSESSQCPGASATISYLPDKKIAAVSANFGGL
;
A
#
# COMPACT_ATOMS: atom_id res chain seq x y z
N MET A 1 -24.87 23.53 -35.40
CA MET A 1 -24.48 23.85 -34.01
C MET A 1 -24.94 22.73 -33.07
N ALA A 2 -24.34 21.54 -33.17
CA ALA A 2 -24.69 20.38 -32.34
C ALA A 2 -23.46 19.57 -31.91
N SER A 3 -22.26 20.18 -31.96
CA SER A 3 -20.99 19.48 -31.66
C SER A 3 -20.38 19.86 -30.31
N ASP A 4 -20.77 20.99 -29.71
CA ASP A 4 -20.12 21.49 -28.47
C ASP A 4 -20.79 20.99 -27.18
N GLN A 5 -21.99 20.40 -27.26
CA GLN A 5 -22.70 19.91 -26.07
C GLN A 5 -22.37 18.46 -25.69
N MET A 6 -21.92 17.62 -26.64
CA MET A 6 -21.51 16.25 -26.30
C MET A 6 -20.11 16.18 -25.68
N GLN A 7 -19.21 17.11 -26.02
CA GLN A 7 -17.87 17.15 -25.44
C GLN A 7 -17.88 17.66 -23.98
N LYS A 8 -18.88 18.46 -23.61
CA LYS A 8 -19.08 18.95 -22.23
C LYS A 8 -19.60 17.91 -21.25
N VAL A 9 -20.18 16.81 -21.74
CA VAL A 9 -20.66 15.71 -20.89
C VAL A 9 -19.52 14.75 -20.55
N ALA A 10 -18.62 14.46 -21.51
CA ALA A 10 -17.48 13.56 -21.30
C ALA A 10 -16.45 14.11 -20.30
N THR A 11 -16.20 15.42 -20.29
CA THR A 11 -15.24 16.06 -19.35
C THR A 11 -15.83 16.34 -17.96
N SER A 12 -17.15 16.16 -17.76
CA SER A 12 -17.80 16.40 -16.45
C SER A 12 -17.72 15.21 -15.50
N VAL A 13 -17.37 14.02 -16.01
CA VAL A 13 -17.29 12.78 -15.22
C VAL A 13 -15.95 12.67 -14.47
N GLU A 14 -14.91 13.35 -14.94
CA GLU A 14 -13.54 13.28 -14.38
C GLU A 14 -13.33 14.10 -13.08
N ASN A 15 -14.35 14.83 -12.60
CA ASN A 15 -14.26 15.65 -11.40
C ASN A 15 -15.29 15.28 -10.31
N LEU A 16 -15.80 14.04 -10.33
CA LEU A 16 -16.69 13.52 -9.28
C LEU A 16 -15.98 13.22 -7.96
N GLY A 17 -14.98 14.01 -7.55
CA GLY A 17 -14.40 14.07 -6.20
C GLY A 17 -14.50 12.78 -5.40
N LEU A 18 -14.04 11.66 -5.97
CA LEU A 18 -14.33 10.34 -5.45
C LEU A 18 -13.56 10.20 -4.14
N LYS A 19 -14.31 10.27 -3.03
CA LYS A 19 -13.74 10.28 -1.69
C LYS A 19 -13.37 8.87 -1.25
N GLN A 20 -12.09 8.54 -1.22
CA GLN A 20 -11.59 7.29 -0.67
C GLN A 20 -11.83 7.29 0.84
N LYS A 21 -12.41 6.19 1.36
CA LYS A 21 -12.74 6.03 2.79
C LYS A 21 -11.71 5.20 3.55
N SER A 22 -10.94 4.39 2.84
CA SER A 22 -9.89 3.54 3.42
C SER A 22 -8.96 3.01 2.33
N ALA A 23 -7.84 2.48 2.76
CA ALA A 23 -7.09 1.47 2.02
C ALA A 23 -7.42 0.08 2.60
N GLN A 24 -7.85 -0.87 1.76
CA GLN A 24 -7.92 -2.28 2.11
C GLN A 24 -6.63 -2.95 1.64
N VAL A 25 -5.86 -3.46 2.58
CA VAL A 25 -4.53 -4.01 2.32
C VAL A 25 -4.60 -5.53 2.43
N THR A 26 -4.22 -6.20 1.34
CA THR A 26 -4.06 -7.64 1.26
C THR A 26 -2.59 -7.97 1.13
N MET A 27 -2.06 -8.82 2.01
CA MET A 27 -0.66 -9.25 2.00
C MET A 27 -0.59 -10.77 1.95
N LEU A 28 0.09 -11.30 0.93
CA LEU A 28 0.36 -12.72 0.76
C LEU A 28 1.82 -13.02 1.11
N ASN A 29 2.05 -13.99 2.00
CA ASN A 29 3.37 -14.50 2.29
C ASN A 29 3.64 -15.79 1.51
N GLN A 30 4.38 -15.68 0.40
CA GLN A 30 4.88 -16.83 -0.37
C GLN A 30 6.28 -17.27 0.06
N THR A 31 6.80 -16.73 1.17
CA THR A 31 8.09 -17.18 1.72
C THR A 31 7.89 -18.50 2.48
N PRO A 32 8.92 -19.37 2.57
CA PRO A 32 8.81 -20.64 3.30
C PRO A 32 8.79 -20.47 4.83
N LYS A 33 8.71 -19.24 5.33
CA LYS A 33 8.81 -18.90 6.76
C LYS A 33 7.70 -17.93 7.16
N SER A 34 7.31 -17.98 8.42
CA SER A 34 6.40 -16.99 8.98
C SER A 34 7.08 -15.62 8.99
N MET A 35 6.32 -14.59 8.60
CA MET A 35 6.72 -13.20 8.67
C MET A 35 6.16 -12.58 9.94
N THR A 36 6.95 -11.79 10.66
CA THR A 36 6.53 -11.08 11.88
C THR A 36 6.66 -9.58 11.69
N LEU A 37 5.63 -8.84 12.07
CA LEU A 37 5.64 -7.38 12.11
C LEU A 37 6.64 -6.93 13.18
N PHE A 38 7.61 -6.10 12.81
CA PHE A 38 8.58 -5.55 13.77
C PHE A 38 8.54 -4.02 13.86
N ARG A 39 7.93 -3.35 12.89
CA ARG A 39 7.74 -1.90 12.87
C ARG A 39 6.55 -1.53 12.00
N ASN A 40 5.90 -0.43 12.34
CA ASN A 40 4.90 0.21 11.49
C ASN A 40 4.99 1.74 11.67
N VAL A 41 4.49 2.48 10.69
CA VAL A 41 4.42 3.94 10.69
C VAL A 41 3.07 4.34 10.11
N THR A 42 2.39 5.29 10.74
CA THR A 42 1.13 5.84 10.23
C THR A 42 1.26 7.34 10.08
N TRP A 43 1.28 7.83 8.84
CA TRP A 43 1.32 9.25 8.54
C TRP A 43 -0.10 9.85 8.45
N ALA A 44 -1.07 9.07 7.97
CA ALA A 44 -2.47 9.46 7.92
C ALA A 44 -3.39 8.24 8.02
N GLY A 45 -4.50 8.42 8.73
CA GLY A 45 -5.48 7.36 8.95
C GLY A 45 -5.14 6.47 10.15
N SER A 46 -5.74 5.29 10.19
CA SER A 46 -5.54 4.34 11.29
C SER A 46 -5.88 2.91 10.87
N ALA A 47 -5.06 1.93 11.26
CA ALA A 47 -5.37 0.52 11.04
C ALA A 47 -6.52 0.03 11.94
N ALA A 48 -7.44 -0.77 11.39
CA ALA A 48 -8.57 -1.34 12.11
C ALA A 48 -8.73 -2.84 11.76
N PRO A 49 -8.66 -3.76 12.75
CA PRO A 49 -8.45 -3.53 14.19
C PRO A 49 -6.97 -3.21 14.56
N GLY A 50 -6.06 -3.32 13.61
CA GLY A 50 -4.63 -3.13 13.81
C GLY A 50 -3.86 -3.77 12.65
N TYR A 51 -2.53 -3.69 12.69
CA TYR A 51 -1.67 -4.38 11.72
C TYR A 51 -1.52 -5.86 12.12
N PRO A 52 -1.58 -6.82 11.16
CA PRO A 52 -1.37 -8.23 11.47
C PRO A 52 0.01 -8.46 12.12
N ALA A 53 0.05 -9.06 13.31
CA ALA A 53 1.32 -9.28 14.01
C ALA A 53 2.24 -10.28 13.29
N GLY A 54 1.66 -11.22 12.55
CA GLY A 54 2.40 -12.15 11.71
C GLY A 54 1.57 -12.72 10.57
N ILE A 55 2.25 -13.36 9.62
CA ILE A 55 1.69 -13.95 8.41
C ILE A 55 2.39 -15.31 8.21
N GLN A 56 1.64 -16.41 8.25
CA GLN A 56 2.18 -17.75 8.04
C GLN A 56 2.59 -17.98 6.57
N PRO A 57 3.44 -18.99 6.28
CA PRO A 57 3.70 -19.41 4.91
C PRO A 57 2.40 -19.72 4.16
N ASP A 58 2.32 -19.27 2.92
CA ASP A 58 1.17 -19.39 2.01
C ASP A 58 -0.14 -18.74 2.52
N GLU A 59 -0.06 -17.94 3.60
CA GLU A 59 -1.20 -17.24 4.16
C GLU A 59 -1.39 -15.86 3.50
N SER A 60 -2.66 -15.51 3.26
CA SER A 60 -3.08 -14.16 2.89
C SER A 60 -3.81 -13.52 4.07
N VAL A 61 -3.35 -12.33 4.47
CA VAL A 61 -4.00 -11.52 5.51
C VAL A 61 -4.59 -10.26 4.89
N VAL A 62 -5.75 -9.84 5.41
CA VAL A 62 -6.45 -8.64 4.96
C VAL A 62 -6.72 -7.75 6.17
N PHE A 63 -6.44 -6.46 6.05
CA PHE A 63 -6.83 -5.45 7.03
C PHE A 63 -7.23 -4.13 6.36
N ASN A 64 -7.86 -3.23 7.11
CA ASN A 64 -8.19 -1.90 6.61
C ASN A 64 -7.35 -0.85 7.33
N ASN A 65 -6.87 0.14 6.58
CA ASN A 65 -6.41 1.41 7.13
C ASN A 65 -7.45 2.47 6.79
N LEU A 66 -8.22 2.87 7.80
CA LEU A 66 -9.27 3.88 7.71
C LEU A 66 -8.65 5.22 7.34
N ALA A 67 -9.25 5.94 6.40
CA ALA A 67 -8.73 7.22 5.96
C ALA A 67 -8.91 8.31 7.03
N ASP A 68 -7.87 9.13 7.21
CA ASP A 68 -8.03 10.46 7.78
C ASP A 68 -8.96 11.29 6.86
N PRO A 69 -9.93 12.05 7.41
CA PRO A 69 -10.92 12.77 6.61
C PRO A 69 -10.35 13.91 5.75
N ASN A 70 -9.12 14.36 6.03
CA ASN A 70 -8.47 15.46 5.32
C ASN A 70 -7.33 14.98 4.42
N VAL A 71 -6.58 13.96 4.85
CA VAL A 71 -5.36 13.51 4.15
C VAL A 71 -5.59 12.21 3.39
N GLY A 72 -6.21 11.22 4.01
CA GLY A 72 -6.47 9.91 3.41
C GLY A 72 -5.86 8.79 4.24
N SER A 73 -5.53 7.67 3.60
CA SER A 73 -4.78 6.57 4.20
C SER A 73 -3.33 6.63 3.74
N LYS A 74 -2.38 6.75 4.67
CA LYS A 74 -0.95 6.76 4.37
C LYS A 74 -0.18 6.11 5.50
N ALA A 75 0.42 4.96 5.24
CA ALA A 75 1.12 4.18 6.25
C ALA A 75 2.14 3.22 5.64
N ALA A 76 2.97 2.65 6.50
CA ALA A 76 3.92 1.61 6.17
C ALA A 76 3.98 0.52 7.24
N VAL A 77 4.22 -0.72 6.79
CA VAL A 77 4.41 -1.89 7.65
C VAL A 77 5.72 -2.60 7.28
N PHE A 78 6.41 -3.10 8.31
CA PHE A 78 7.71 -3.73 8.17
C PHE A 78 7.64 -5.13 8.77
N TYR A 79 7.89 -6.12 7.92
CA TYR A 79 7.87 -7.53 8.29
C TYR A 79 9.23 -8.15 8.09
N ALA A 80 9.60 -9.09 8.96
CA ALA A 80 10.79 -9.90 8.80
C ALA A 80 10.44 -11.38 8.90
N ALA A 81 11.08 -12.20 8.07
CA ALA A 81 11.05 -13.65 8.21
C ALA A 81 12.13 -14.06 9.21
N ASP A 82 11.77 -14.87 10.20
CA ASP A 82 12.74 -15.33 11.20
C ASP A 82 13.65 -16.41 10.58
N CYS A 83 14.86 -16.00 10.21
CA CYS A 83 15.91 -16.87 9.71
C CYS A 83 17.23 -16.49 10.39
N LYS A 84 17.76 -17.40 11.22
CA LYS A 84 18.97 -17.16 12.03
C LYS A 84 20.21 -16.79 11.20
N LEU A 85 20.29 -17.26 9.96
CA LEU A 85 21.48 -17.09 9.12
C LEU A 85 21.40 -15.89 8.18
N ASN A 86 20.22 -15.63 7.61
CA ASN A 86 20.00 -14.54 6.65
C ASN A 86 18.57 -14.01 6.82
N PRO A 87 18.32 -13.15 7.84
CA PRO A 87 16.98 -12.61 8.04
C PRO A 87 16.64 -11.69 6.88
N LEU A 88 15.57 -12.04 6.16
CA LEU A 88 14.98 -11.20 5.13
C LEU A 88 13.89 -10.33 5.75
N ALA A 89 13.79 -9.10 5.25
CA ALA A 89 12.75 -8.19 5.65
C ALA A 89 12.16 -7.47 4.44
N TRP A 90 10.95 -6.96 4.66
CA TRP A 90 10.13 -6.25 3.69
C TRP A 90 9.57 -5.01 4.34
N VAL A 91 9.48 -3.94 3.55
CA VAL A 91 8.65 -2.77 3.84
C VAL A 91 7.60 -2.66 2.75
N LEU A 92 6.35 -2.49 3.15
CA LEU A 92 5.23 -2.12 2.30
C LEU A 92 4.71 -0.77 2.79
N ALA A 93 4.68 0.22 1.91
CA ALA A 93 4.11 1.54 2.17
C ALA A 93 3.06 1.88 1.11
N TRP A 94 2.04 2.65 1.49
CA TRP A 94 0.99 3.08 0.57
C TRP A 94 0.53 4.50 0.88
N GLU A 95 -0.02 5.13 -0.15
CA GLU A 95 -0.71 6.41 -0.09
C GLU A 95 -2.01 6.29 -0.90
N ALA A 96 -3.12 6.57 -0.23
CA ALA A 96 -4.46 6.62 -0.80
C ALA A 96 -5.13 7.90 -0.31
N PRO A 97 -4.98 9.03 -1.03
CA PRO A 97 -5.46 10.32 -0.57
C PRO A 97 -6.98 10.39 -0.54
N VAL A 98 -7.57 11.29 0.26
CA VAL A 98 -9.04 11.43 0.36
C VAL A 98 -9.65 11.62 -1.02
N ARG A 99 -9.08 12.49 -1.85
CA ARG A 99 -9.57 12.75 -3.19
C ARG A 99 -8.77 11.89 -4.17
N TYR A 100 -9.44 10.89 -4.73
CA TYR A 100 -8.84 10.08 -5.78
C TYR A 100 -8.63 10.91 -7.06
N THR A 101 -7.44 10.77 -7.64
CA THR A 101 -7.18 11.01 -9.05
C THR A 101 -6.52 9.76 -9.64
N PRO A 102 -6.56 9.55 -10.97
CA PRO A 102 -6.00 8.36 -11.61
C PRO A 102 -4.53 8.05 -11.32
N THR A 103 -3.77 8.97 -10.73
CA THR A 103 -2.35 8.79 -10.41
C THR A 103 -2.03 9.14 -8.95
N SER A 104 -3.05 9.39 -8.12
CA SER A 104 -2.85 9.82 -6.73
C SER A 104 -2.52 8.68 -5.79
N ASN A 105 -2.92 7.46 -6.14
CA ASN A 105 -2.64 6.28 -5.34
C ASN A 105 -1.20 5.82 -5.59
N LYS A 106 -0.47 5.57 -4.52
CA LYS A 106 0.93 5.15 -4.58
C LYS A 106 1.18 3.96 -3.69
N VAL A 107 2.08 3.10 -4.12
CA VAL A 107 2.54 1.96 -3.35
C VAL A 107 4.03 1.79 -3.53
N PHE A 108 4.71 1.47 -2.44
CA PHE A 108 6.14 1.21 -2.44
C PHE A 108 6.40 -0.10 -1.71
N VAL A 109 7.18 -0.98 -2.33
CA VAL A 109 7.67 -2.19 -1.70
C VAL A 109 9.18 -2.26 -1.84
N ARG A 110 9.86 -2.69 -0.78
CA ARG A 110 11.28 -3.01 -0.81
C ARG A 110 11.55 -4.24 0.04
N CYS A 111 12.51 -5.03 -0.41
CA CYS A 111 12.97 -6.23 0.26
C CYS A 111 14.49 -6.26 0.33
N GLY A 112 15.03 -6.99 1.30
CA GLY A 112 16.47 -7.17 1.44
C GLY A 112 16.85 -7.75 2.80
N PRO A 113 18.16 -7.71 3.14
CA PRO A 113 18.63 -8.06 4.46
C PRO A 113 17.92 -7.24 5.54
N ARG A 114 17.58 -7.87 6.67
CA ARG A 114 16.88 -7.21 7.78
C ARG A 114 17.56 -5.94 8.25
N SER A 115 18.89 -5.94 8.36
CA SER A 115 19.66 -4.74 8.76
C SER A 115 19.46 -3.55 7.81
N LEU A 116 19.34 -3.80 6.50
CA LEU A 116 19.07 -2.75 5.51
C LEU A 116 17.68 -2.15 5.72
N ILE A 117 16.67 -2.99 5.94
CA ILE A 117 15.29 -2.52 6.13
C ILE A 117 15.11 -1.85 7.49
N GLU A 118 15.72 -2.38 8.56
CA GLU A 118 15.69 -1.79 9.91
C GLU A 118 16.37 -0.40 9.96
N SER A 119 17.41 -0.19 9.15
CA SER A 119 18.11 1.09 9.08
C SER A 119 17.38 2.18 8.25
N MET A 120 16.31 1.83 7.54
CA MET A 120 15.53 2.83 6.80
C MET A 120 14.80 3.78 7.77
N THR A 121 14.96 5.08 7.59
CA THR A 121 14.17 6.07 8.36
C THR A 121 12.75 6.18 7.82
N ASP A 122 11.83 6.72 8.64
CA ASP A 122 10.46 6.99 8.18
C ASP A 122 10.46 7.93 6.96
N ASP A 123 11.32 8.96 6.98
CA ASP A 123 11.47 9.92 5.88
C ASP A 123 11.97 9.27 4.58
N GLN A 124 12.91 8.33 4.66
CA GLN A 124 13.40 7.61 3.48
C GLN A 124 12.30 6.75 2.84
N VAL A 125 11.44 6.15 3.66
CA VAL A 125 10.30 5.35 3.17
C VAL A 125 9.24 6.27 2.57
N LEU A 126 8.98 7.40 3.21
CA LEU A 126 8.05 8.41 2.73
C LEU A 126 8.50 9.00 1.39
N GLU A 127 9.77 9.38 1.27
CA GLU A 127 10.35 9.91 0.02
C GLU A 127 10.28 8.87 -1.12
N ALA A 128 10.57 7.59 -0.81
CA ALA A 128 10.45 6.51 -1.78
C ALA A 128 9.00 6.28 -2.22
N LEU A 129 8.05 6.34 -1.28
CA LEU A 129 6.62 6.28 -1.56
C LEU A 129 6.16 7.46 -2.43
N GLU A 130 6.61 8.68 -2.16
CA GLU A 130 6.22 9.86 -2.92
C GLU A 130 6.69 9.82 -4.37
N LYS A 131 7.82 9.16 -4.65
CA LYS A 131 8.35 8.92 -6.00
C LYS A 131 7.78 7.67 -6.67
N SER A 132 7.02 6.86 -5.94
CA SER A 132 6.42 5.63 -6.48
C SER A 132 5.14 5.89 -7.27
N SER A 133 4.56 4.82 -7.80
CA SER A 133 3.35 4.82 -8.61
C SER A 133 2.35 3.79 -8.08
N GLU A 134 1.36 3.42 -8.88
CA GLU A 134 0.35 2.42 -8.54
C GLU A 134 0.91 0.99 -8.46
N SER A 135 2.18 0.79 -8.80
CA SER A 135 2.88 -0.49 -8.66
C SER A 135 4.33 -0.31 -8.22
N SER A 136 4.85 -1.30 -7.51
CA SER A 136 6.24 -1.33 -7.04
C SER A 136 6.71 -2.78 -6.94
N GLN A 137 7.99 -3.00 -7.20
CA GLN A 137 8.57 -4.35 -7.18
C GLN A 137 10.03 -4.33 -6.73
N CYS A 138 10.44 -5.42 -6.10
CA CYS A 138 11.83 -5.78 -5.83
C CYS A 138 12.02 -7.28 -6.13
N PRO A 139 13.25 -7.82 -6.17
CA PRO A 139 13.50 -9.24 -6.43
C PRO A 139 12.93 -10.26 -5.43
N GLY A 140 12.03 -9.87 -4.54
CA GLY A 140 11.43 -10.77 -3.56
C GLY A 140 10.08 -10.27 -3.06
N ALA A 141 9.51 -9.28 -3.75
CA ALA A 141 8.17 -8.80 -3.48
C ALA A 141 7.63 -7.94 -4.62
N SER A 142 6.31 -7.92 -4.75
CA SER A 142 5.57 -6.99 -5.60
C SER A 142 4.42 -6.38 -4.82
N ALA A 143 4.03 -5.18 -5.20
CA ALA A 143 2.85 -4.52 -4.67
C ALA A 143 2.15 -3.69 -5.74
N THR A 144 0.82 -3.64 -5.65
CA THR A 144 -0.05 -2.81 -6.49
C THR A 144 -1.07 -2.10 -5.62
N ILE A 145 -1.55 -0.96 -6.09
CA ILE A 145 -2.68 -0.24 -5.50
C ILE A 145 -3.63 0.18 -6.62
N SER A 146 -4.93 -0.04 -6.43
CA SER A 146 -5.95 0.38 -7.39
C SER A 146 -7.17 0.92 -6.65
N TYR A 147 -7.85 1.91 -7.25
CA TYR A 147 -9.09 2.42 -6.68
C TYR A 147 -10.28 1.54 -7.10
N LEU A 148 -11.15 1.23 -6.14
CA LEU A 148 -12.41 0.52 -6.35
C LEU A 148 -13.58 1.50 -6.18
N PRO A 149 -14.13 2.09 -7.27
CA PRO A 149 -15.12 3.16 -7.20
C PRO A 149 -16.38 2.80 -6.40
N ASP A 150 -16.89 1.59 -6.61
CA ASP A 150 -18.14 1.13 -5.99
C ASP A 150 -18.02 1.03 -4.47
N LYS A 151 -16.82 0.71 -3.98
CA LYS A 151 -16.52 0.57 -2.56
C LYS A 151 -15.95 1.85 -1.95
N LYS A 152 -15.44 2.77 -2.78
CA LYS A 152 -14.68 3.95 -2.36
C LYS A 152 -13.44 3.59 -1.54
N ILE A 153 -12.73 2.54 -1.97
CA ILE A 153 -11.56 1.96 -1.28
C ILE A 153 -10.39 1.94 -2.24
N ALA A 154 -9.19 2.22 -1.74
CA ALA A 154 -7.95 1.83 -2.43
C ALA A 154 -7.59 0.39 -2.05
N ALA A 155 -7.60 -0.52 -3.01
CA ALA A 155 -7.19 -1.90 -2.83
C ALA A 155 -5.68 -2.01 -3.01
N VAL A 156 -4.95 -2.24 -1.91
CA VAL A 156 -3.52 -2.53 -1.92
C VAL A 156 -3.35 -4.04 -1.91
N SER A 157 -2.58 -4.57 -2.86
CA SER A 157 -2.18 -5.98 -2.89
C SER A 157 -0.67 -6.07 -2.82
N ALA A 158 -0.14 -6.87 -1.90
CA ALA A 158 1.29 -7.15 -1.80
C ALA A 158 1.55 -8.65 -1.74
N ASN A 159 2.62 -9.08 -2.40
CA ASN A 159 3.09 -10.45 -2.39
C ASN A 159 4.57 -10.45 -1.98
N PHE A 160 4.90 -11.21 -0.93
CA PHE A 160 6.25 -11.36 -0.40
C PHE A 160 6.78 -12.77 -0.69
N GLY A 161 7.97 -12.90 -1.26
CA GLY A 161 8.57 -14.20 -1.57
C GLY A 161 8.31 -14.71 -2.99
N GLY A 162 7.53 -13.99 -3.79
CA GLY A 162 7.35 -14.27 -5.22
C GLY A 162 8.47 -13.68 -6.09
N LEU A 163 9.21 -14.56 -6.78
CA LEU A 163 9.80 -14.33 -8.11
C LEU A 163 9.54 -15.58 -8.96
#